data_AF-A0A0D1YSQ3-F1
#
_entry.id   AF-A0A0D1YSQ3-F1
#
_cell.length_a   1.000
_cell.length_b   1.000
_cell.length_c   1.000
_cell.angle_alpha   90.00
_cell.angle_beta   90.00
_cell.angle_gamma   90.00
#
_symmetry.space_group_name_H-M   'P 1'
#
loop_
_entity.id
_entity.type
_entity.pdbx_description
1 polymer ?
#
loop_
_entity_poly.entity_id
_entity_poly.type
_entity_poly.pdbx_seq_one_letter_code
_entity_poly.pdbx_strand_id
1 'polypeptide(L)'
;MPTTTATTSTATTTTLGRSLLTLVALSTSVSCYLADWNETHVKNPRWPPHARFHNGQTMSMGLCLGTLTAYYTWRMTPNAAAEKDSLTTAALIGTLYWVTGMSAILYPGTKWEDPEFGERSPQKAVFGTHVVLCWIGWWLEMRRLRRLS
;
A
#
# COMPACT_ATOMS: atom_id res chain seq x y z
N MET A 1 -3.96 -46.84 0.92
CA MET A 1 -2.88 -45.84 1.10
C MET A 1 -3.35 -44.52 0.52
N PRO A 2 -3.29 -43.39 1.24
CA PRO A 2 -3.61 -42.09 0.65
C PRO A 2 -2.43 -41.62 -0.20
N THR A 3 -2.70 -41.35 -1.47
CA THR A 3 -1.72 -40.83 -2.44
C THR A 3 -1.35 -39.40 -2.07
N THR A 4 -0.13 -39.17 -1.61
CA THR A 4 0.41 -37.85 -1.32
C THR A 4 0.50 -37.05 -2.61
N THR A 5 -0.47 -36.17 -2.88
CA THR A 5 -0.43 -35.29 -4.05
C THR A 5 0.62 -34.21 -3.78
N ALA A 6 1.78 -34.33 -4.42
CA ALA A 6 2.85 -33.35 -4.31
C ALA A 6 2.31 -31.97 -4.72
N THR A 7 2.23 -31.05 -3.75
CA THR A 7 1.76 -29.69 -3.99
C THR A 7 2.87 -28.91 -4.68
N THR A 8 2.80 -28.80 -6.01
CA THR A 8 3.80 -28.06 -6.78
C THR A 8 3.60 -26.57 -6.56
N SER A 9 4.50 -25.92 -5.83
CA SER A 9 4.50 -24.47 -5.68
C SER A 9 4.64 -23.80 -7.04
N THR A 10 3.79 -22.81 -7.37
CA THR A 10 3.96 -22.00 -8.57
C THR A 10 5.16 -21.06 -8.38
N ALA A 11 6.08 -21.07 -9.35
CA ALA A 11 7.16 -20.09 -9.42
C ALA A 11 6.58 -18.69 -9.69
N THR A 12 7.09 -17.67 -9.03
CA THR A 12 6.63 -16.29 -9.22
C THR A 12 7.19 -15.70 -10.50
N THR A 13 6.32 -15.20 -11.37
CA THR A 13 6.70 -14.58 -12.65
C THR A 13 6.60 -13.06 -12.57
N THR A 14 7.57 -12.34 -13.12
CA THR A 14 7.46 -10.88 -13.25
C THR A 14 6.45 -10.53 -14.34
N THR A 15 5.38 -9.85 -13.96
CA THR A 15 4.27 -9.43 -14.84
C THR A 15 4.00 -7.95 -14.64
N LEU A 16 3.30 -7.32 -15.58
CA LEU A 16 2.87 -5.92 -15.41
C LEU A 16 2.07 -5.72 -14.12
N GLY A 17 1.16 -6.65 -13.79
CA GLY A 17 0.35 -6.56 -12.57
C GLY A 17 1.19 -6.57 -11.29
N ARG A 18 2.17 -7.50 -11.20
CA ARG A 18 3.11 -7.56 -10.08
C ARG A 18 4.06 -6.37 -10.04
N SER A 19 4.47 -5.83 -11.19
CA SER A 19 5.27 -4.60 -11.25
C SER A 19 4.51 -3.40 -10.70
N LEU A 20 3.22 -3.26 -11.01
CA LEU A 20 2.39 -2.18 -10.45
C LEU A 20 2.19 -2.33 -8.94
N LEU A 21 1.91 -3.55 -8.45
CA LEU A 21 1.82 -3.83 -7.02
C LEU A 21 3.16 -3.57 -6.30
N THR A 22 4.28 -3.88 -6.94
CA THR A 22 5.63 -3.61 -6.42
C THR A 22 5.91 -2.11 -6.37
N LEU A 23 5.50 -1.35 -7.38
CA LEU A 23 5.61 0.11 -7.39
C LEU A 23 4.82 0.72 -6.23
N VAL A 24 3.59 0.26 -6.01
CA VAL A 24 2.77 0.69 -4.86
C VAL A 24 3.44 0.31 -3.54
N ALA A 25 3.94 -0.92 -3.41
CA ALA A 25 4.64 -1.39 -2.21
C ALA A 25 5.85 -0.50 -1.86
N LEU A 26 6.73 -0.27 -2.83
CA LEU A 26 7.91 0.58 -2.65
C LEU A 26 7.53 2.02 -2.29
N SER A 27 6.61 2.61 -3.04
CA SER A 27 6.15 3.98 -2.78
C SER A 27 5.53 4.11 -1.39
N THR A 28 4.67 3.15 -0.99
CA THR A 28 4.02 3.15 0.34
C THR A 28 5.07 3.06 1.46
N SER A 29 6.14 2.28 1.24
CA SER A 29 7.20 2.12 2.23
C SER A 29 8.04 3.39 2.48
N VAL A 30 8.18 4.28 1.49
CA VAL A 30 9.13 5.40 1.56
C VAL A 30 8.48 6.79 1.54
N SER A 31 7.33 6.93 0.89
CA SER A 31 6.71 8.24 0.62
C SER A 31 6.42 9.04 1.87
N CYS A 32 5.97 8.38 2.95
CA CYS A 32 5.67 9.03 4.23
C CYS A 32 6.93 9.64 4.85
N TYR A 33 8.07 8.94 4.80
CA TYR A 33 9.33 9.48 5.30
C TYR A 33 9.81 10.67 4.45
N LEU A 34 9.60 10.63 3.14
CA LEU A 34 9.95 11.75 2.25
C LEU A 34 9.06 12.97 2.49
N ALA A 35 7.76 12.75 2.71
CA ALA A 35 6.77 13.81 2.90
C ALA A 35 6.79 14.41 4.31
N ASP A 36 7.08 13.60 5.33
CA ASP A 36 6.80 13.97 6.71
C ASP A 36 8.08 14.23 7.54
N TRP A 37 9.27 13.86 7.05
CA TRP A 37 10.53 14.03 7.79
C TRP A 37 11.14 15.44 7.66
N ASN A 38 10.35 16.47 7.90
CA ASN A 38 10.76 17.87 7.73
C ASN A 38 10.03 18.82 8.70
N GLU A 39 10.32 20.12 8.60
CA GLU A 39 9.82 21.19 9.47
C GLU A 39 8.34 21.51 9.28
N THR A 40 7.70 21.03 8.21
CA THR A 40 6.26 21.17 8.04
C THR A 40 5.47 20.05 8.74
N HIS A 41 6.14 18.97 9.14
CA HIS A 41 5.54 17.77 9.75
C HIS A 41 6.26 17.34 11.04
N VAL A 42 6.94 16.19 11.07
CA VAL A 42 7.42 15.57 12.32
C VAL A 42 8.38 16.44 13.11
N LYS A 43 9.09 17.37 12.45
CA LYS A 43 10.01 18.31 13.10
C LYS A 43 9.36 19.65 13.46
N ASN A 44 8.12 19.90 13.04
CA ASN A 44 7.43 21.17 13.26
C ASN A 44 7.37 21.52 14.75
N PRO A 45 8.00 22.63 15.19
CA PRO A 45 8.07 22.99 16.60
C PRO A 45 6.69 23.35 17.18
N ARG A 46 5.71 23.70 16.34
CA ARG A 46 4.35 24.09 16.75
C ARG A 46 3.41 22.91 16.94
N TRP A 47 3.74 21.74 16.37
CA TRP A 47 2.95 20.53 16.59
C TRP A 47 3.08 20.06 18.04
N PRO A 48 1.96 19.78 18.74
CA PRO A 48 2.00 19.14 20.05
C PRO A 48 2.75 17.80 19.99
N PRO A 49 3.36 17.34 21.09
CA PRO A 49 4.11 16.07 21.10
C PRO A 49 3.30 14.88 20.58
N HIS A 50 1.99 14.83 20.85
CA HIS A 50 1.14 13.74 20.42
C HIS A 50 0.85 13.72 18.90
N ALA A 51 0.82 14.88 18.24
CA ALA A 51 0.69 14.95 16.78
C ALA A 51 1.93 14.36 16.10
N ARG A 52 3.13 14.66 16.62
CA ARG A 52 4.38 14.06 16.15
C ARG A 52 4.43 12.55 16.39
N PHE A 53 3.90 12.07 17.52
CA PHE A 53 3.76 10.64 17.79
C PHE A 53 2.90 9.95 16.72
N HIS A 54 1.71 10.49 16.43
CA HIS A 54 0.84 9.92 15.40
C HIS A 54 1.43 10.04 13.99
N ASN A 55 2.20 11.08 13.70
CA ASN A 55 2.91 11.17 12.43
C ASN A 55 4.07 10.16 12.32
N GLY A 56 4.81 9.94 13.41
CA GLY A 56 5.76 8.82 13.52
C GLY A 56 5.09 7.47 13.27
N GLN A 57 3.92 7.27 13.88
CA GLN A 57 3.09 6.07 13.66
C GLN A 57 2.70 5.92 12.19
N THR A 58 2.26 6.97 11.49
CA THR A 58 1.89 6.87 10.06
C THR A 58 3.09 6.57 9.17
N MET A 59 4.27 7.14 9.45
CA MET A 59 5.49 6.80 8.71
C MET A 59 5.86 5.31 8.85
N SER A 60 5.88 4.80 10.08
CA SER A 60 6.15 3.37 10.33
C SER A 60 5.06 2.46 9.75
N MET A 61 3.80 2.88 9.81
CA MET A 61 2.70 2.14 9.21
C MET A 61 2.87 2.00 7.68
N GLY A 62 3.28 3.07 6.99
CA GLY A 62 3.58 3.04 5.55
C GLY A 62 4.65 2.00 5.21
N LEU A 63 5.76 1.98 5.96
CA LEU A 63 6.83 0.97 5.82
C LEU A 63 6.31 -0.46 6.01
N CYS A 64 5.55 -0.71 7.07
CA CYS A 64 5.00 -2.04 7.35
C CYS A 64 4.02 -2.50 6.26
N LEU A 65 3.09 -1.63 5.85
CA LEU A 65 2.10 -1.95 4.82
C LEU A 65 2.75 -2.17 3.45
N GLY A 66 3.73 -1.34 3.06
CA GLY A 66 4.47 -1.53 1.82
C GLY A 66 5.27 -2.83 1.82
N THR A 67 5.94 -3.16 2.93
CA THR A 67 6.65 -4.44 3.09
C THR A 67 5.72 -5.65 2.98
N LEU A 68 4.56 -5.60 3.66
CA LEU A 68 3.56 -6.66 3.55
C LEU A 68 2.98 -6.78 2.15
N THR A 69 2.73 -5.66 1.47
CA THR A 69 2.29 -5.63 0.07
C THR A 69 3.31 -6.33 -0.82
N ALA A 70 4.60 -6.05 -0.66
CA ALA A 70 5.66 -6.73 -1.39
C ALA A 70 5.70 -8.23 -1.08
N TYR A 71 5.62 -8.61 0.20
CA TYR A 71 5.58 -10.02 0.62
C TYR A 71 4.42 -10.78 -0.03
N TYR A 72 3.19 -10.28 0.06
CA TYR A 72 2.03 -10.95 -0.54
C TYR A 72 2.03 -10.89 -2.07
N THR A 73 2.69 -9.90 -2.65
CA THR A 73 2.91 -9.87 -4.10
C THR A 73 3.83 -11.02 -4.52
N TRP A 74 4.91 -11.28 -3.79
CA TRP A 74 5.99 -12.18 -4.23
C TRP A 74 6.11 -13.52 -3.50
N ARG A 75 5.26 -13.81 -2.51
CA ARG A 75 5.30 -15.10 -1.82
C ARG A 75 4.98 -16.25 -2.77
N MET A 76 5.66 -17.37 -2.58
CA MET A 76 5.37 -18.62 -3.26
C MET A 76 4.03 -19.18 -2.79
N THR A 77 3.24 -19.71 -3.72
CA THR A 77 1.91 -20.24 -3.42
C THR A 77 1.71 -21.64 -4.01
N PRO A 78 0.93 -22.51 -3.34
CA PRO A 78 0.80 -23.91 -3.75
C PRO A 78 -0.06 -24.15 -4.98
N ASN A 79 -0.95 -23.22 -5.33
CA ASN A 79 -1.89 -23.37 -6.44
C ASN A 79 -2.48 -22.00 -6.85
N ALA A 80 -3.19 -21.96 -7.97
CA ALA A 80 -3.77 -20.73 -8.51
C ALA A 80 -4.82 -20.07 -7.60
N ALA A 81 -5.55 -20.84 -6.76
CA ALA A 81 -6.50 -20.26 -5.82
C ALA A 81 -5.77 -19.50 -4.69
N ALA A 82 -4.71 -20.10 -4.13
CA ALA A 82 -3.85 -19.45 -3.15
C ALA A 82 -3.09 -18.25 -3.74
N GLU A 83 -2.73 -18.28 -5.03
CA GLU A 83 -2.12 -17.14 -5.70
C GLU A 83 -3.10 -15.96 -5.84
N LYS A 84 -4.36 -16.24 -6.21
CA LYS A 84 -5.43 -15.22 -6.26
C LYS A 84 -5.68 -14.61 -4.88
N ASP A 85 -5.74 -15.43 -3.83
CA ASP A 85 -5.86 -14.97 -2.44
C ASP A 85 -4.68 -14.08 -2.03
N SER A 86 -3.45 -14.51 -2.33
CA SER A 86 -2.24 -13.75 -2.04
C SER A 86 -2.24 -12.37 -2.68
N LEU A 87 -2.54 -12.30 -3.97
CA LEU A 87 -2.53 -11.03 -4.72
C LEU A 87 -3.71 -10.14 -4.34
N THR A 88 -4.84 -10.71 -3.95
CA THR A 88 -5.96 -9.95 -3.38
C THR A 88 -5.58 -9.36 -2.04
N THR A 89 -4.91 -10.12 -1.17
CA THR A 89 -4.39 -9.64 0.11
C THR A 89 -3.37 -8.52 -0.10
N ALA A 90 -2.46 -8.67 -1.08
CA ALA A 90 -1.51 -7.61 -1.45
C ALA A 90 -2.24 -6.32 -1.85
N ALA A 91 -3.28 -6.43 -2.69
CA ALA A 91 -4.03 -5.27 -3.16
C ALA A 91 -4.81 -4.56 -2.05
N LEU A 92 -5.42 -5.33 -1.14
CA LEU A 92 -6.11 -4.78 0.03
C LEU A 92 -5.13 -4.04 0.94
N ILE A 93 -4.04 -4.70 1.36
CA ILE A 93 -3.02 -4.10 2.24
C ILE A 93 -2.39 -2.86 1.58
N GLY A 94 -2.02 -2.96 0.30
CA GLY A 94 -1.40 -1.89 -0.47
C GLY A 94 -2.32 -0.69 -0.70
N THR A 95 -3.63 -0.85 -0.53
CA THR A 95 -4.63 0.22 -0.64
C THR A 95 -4.93 0.89 0.70
N LEU A 96 -4.78 0.18 1.84
CA LEU A 96 -5.25 0.64 3.15
C LEU A 96 -4.69 2.01 3.55
N TYR A 97 -3.39 2.23 3.39
CA TYR A 97 -2.75 3.50 3.77
C TYR A 97 -3.38 4.69 3.04
N TRP A 98 -3.62 4.53 1.74
CA TRP A 98 -4.10 5.59 0.87
C TRP A 98 -5.59 5.89 1.10
N VAL A 99 -6.40 4.85 1.32
CA VAL A 99 -7.83 5.02 1.63
C VAL A 99 -8.04 5.65 2.99
N THR A 100 -7.30 5.21 4.02
CA THR A 100 -7.40 5.82 5.34
C THR A 100 -6.88 7.26 5.33
N GLY A 101 -5.79 7.52 4.61
CA GLY A 101 -5.28 8.88 4.37
C GLY A 101 -6.31 9.79 3.70
N MET A 102 -7.04 9.33 2.67
CA MET A 102 -8.13 10.10 2.05
C MET A 102 -9.28 10.34 3.03
N SER A 103 -9.65 9.34 3.82
CA SER A 103 -10.75 9.45 4.79
C SER A 103 -10.42 10.37 5.96
N ALA A 104 -9.14 10.68 6.20
CA ALA A 104 -8.70 11.52 7.32
C ALA A 104 -9.32 12.92 7.31
N ILE A 105 -9.68 13.44 6.13
CA ILE A 105 -10.35 14.74 6.00
C ILE A 105 -11.78 14.77 6.57
N LEU A 106 -12.38 13.59 6.79
CA LEU A 106 -13.76 13.48 7.28
C LEU A 106 -13.87 13.66 8.80
N TYR A 107 -12.75 13.64 9.51
CA TYR A 107 -12.74 13.80 10.97
C TYR A 107 -12.77 15.28 11.38
N PRO A 108 -13.43 15.65 12.49
CA PRO A 108 -13.55 17.04 12.91
C PRO A 108 -12.20 17.73 13.08
N GLY A 109 -12.06 18.92 12.50
CA GLY A 109 -10.88 19.77 12.68
C GLY A 109 -9.65 19.39 11.83
N THR A 110 -9.73 18.38 10.97
CA THR A 110 -8.62 18.02 10.08
C THR A 110 -8.55 18.94 8.85
N LYS A 111 -7.34 19.09 8.31
CA LYS A 111 -7.06 19.79 7.05
C LYS A 111 -6.03 19.00 6.25
N TRP A 112 -5.99 19.26 4.94
CA TRP A 112 -4.98 18.67 4.05
C TRP A 112 -3.57 19.22 4.29
N GLU A 113 -3.48 20.48 4.69
CA GLU A 113 -2.24 21.18 4.97
C GLU A 113 -2.50 22.09 6.18
N ASP A 114 -1.49 22.28 7.03
CA ASP A 114 -1.60 23.27 8.11
C ASP A 114 -1.77 24.66 7.50
N PRO A 115 -2.63 25.52 8.08
CA PRO A 115 -2.90 26.86 7.52
C PRO A 115 -1.66 27.74 7.34
N GLU A 116 -0.57 27.45 8.06
CA GLU A 116 0.69 28.19 7.92
C GLU A 116 1.41 27.95 6.58
N PHE A 117 1.15 26.81 5.92
CA PHE A 117 1.82 26.43 4.67
C PHE A 117 0.92 26.56 3.43
N GLY A 118 -0.37 26.80 3.64
CA GLY A 118 -1.35 27.09 2.58
C GLY A 118 -2.64 26.28 2.71
N GLU A 119 -3.33 26.15 1.59
CA GLU A 119 -4.61 25.43 1.48
C GLU A 119 -4.59 24.38 0.35
N ARG A 120 -3.40 23.86 0.01
CA ARG A 120 -3.26 22.90 -1.08
C ARG A 120 -3.71 21.51 -0.61
N SER A 121 -3.95 20.62 -1.58
CA SER A 121 -4.31 19.22 -1.29
C SER A 121 -3.67 18.24 -2.26
N PRO A 122 -2.33 18.25 -2.40
CA PRO A 122 -1.62 17.35 -3.32
C PRO A 122 -1.86 15.88 -2.98
N GLN A 123 -2.19 15.56 -1.72
CA GLN A 123 -2.45 14.19 -1.30
C GLN A 123 -3.62 13.55 -2.03
N LYS A 124 -4.64 14.31 -2.47
CA LYS A 124 -5.79 13.76 -3.19
C LYS A 124 -5.37 13.02 -4.45
N ALA A 125 -4.51 13.64 -5.26
CA ALA A 125 -4.01 13.06 -6.49
C ALA A 125 -3.07 11.89 -6.22
N VAL A 126 -2.17 12.04 -5.24
CA VAL A 126 -1.23 10.99 -4.85
C VAL A 126 -1.97 9.76 -4.34
N PHE A 127 -2.88 9.93 -3.39
CA PHE A 127 -3.61 8.83 -2.76
C PHE A 127 -4.52 8.14 -3.79
N GLY A 128 -5.28 8.92 -4.58
CA GLY A 128 -6.12 8.36 -5.64
C GLY A 128 -5.32 7.55 -6.67
N THR A 129 -4.15 8.05 -7.08
CA THR A 129 -3.27 7.33 -8.02
C THR A 129 -2.82 5.99 -7.46
N HIS A 130 -2.40 5.92 -6.20
CA HIS A 130 -1.96 4.67 -5.59
C HIS A 130 -3.09 3.64 -5.49
N VAL A 131 -4.30 4.07 -5.10
CA VAL A 131 -5.48 3.21 -5.10
C VAL A 131 -5.72 2.64 -6.50
N VAL A 132 -5.73 3.50 -7.52
CA VAL A 132 -5.97 3.07 -8.91
C VAL A 132 -4.88 2.10 -9.39
N LEU A 133 -3.60 2.41 -9.18
CA LEU A 133 -2.49 1.54 -9.59
C LEU A 133 -2.55 0.17 -8.90
N CYS A 134 -2.89 0.14 -7.61
CA CYS A 134 -3.01 -1.09 -6.84
C CYS A 134 -4.11 -2.00 -7.43
N TRP A 135 -5.29 -1.45 -7.69
CA TRP A 135 -6.41 -2.20 -8.24
C TRP A 135 -6.24 -2.57 -9.71
N ILE A 136 -5.57 -1.75 -10.53
CA ILE A 136 -5.17 -2.14 -11.90
C ILE A 136 -4.18 -3.30 -11.85
N GLY A 137 -3.16 -3.23 -10.98
CA GLY A 137 -2.18 -4.29 -10.80
C GLY A 137 -2.83 -5.62 -10.43
N TRP A 138 -3.73 -5.59 -9.45
CA TRP A 138 -4.56 -6.72 -9.04
C TRP A 138 -5.40 -7.28 -10.20
N TRP A 139 -6.13 -6.41 -10.91
CA TRP A 139 -7.02 -6.83 -11.99
C TRP A 139 -6.28 -7.51 -13.15
N LEU A 140 -5.10 -7.02 -13.50
CA LEU A 140 -4.23 -7.64 -14.50
C LEU A 140 -3.84 -9.07 -14.08
N GLU A 141 -3.49 -9.27 -12.82
CA GLU A 141 -3.15 -10.60 -12.32
C GLU A 141 -4.37 -11.53 -12.26
N MET A 142 -5.55 -11.03 -11.86
CA MET A 142 -6.78 -11.82 -11.88
C MET A 142 -7.12 -12.28 -13.29
N ARG A 143 -6.92 -11.41 -14.30
CA ARG A 143 -7.08 -11.77 -15.71
C ARG A 143 -6.07 -12.81 -16.16
N ARG A 144 -4.80 -12.67 -15.77
CA ARG A 144 -3.75 -13.66 -16.09
C ARG A 144 -4.09 -15.02 -15.51
N LEU A 145 -4.41 -15.09 -14.22
CA LEU A 145 -4.68 -16.36 -13.52
C LEU A 145 -5.96 -17.05 -13.98
N ARG A 146 -6.96 -16.31 -14.48
CA ARG A 146 -8.16 -16.90 -15.11
C ARG A 146 -7.87 -17.56 -16.46
N ARG A 147 -6.82 -17.14 -17.18
CA ARG A 147 -6.43 -17.74 -18.46
C ARG A 147 -5.60 -19.01 -18.31
N LEU A 148 -5.07 -19.25 -17.10
CA LEU A 148 -4.20 -20.38 -16.76
C LEU A 148 -4.94 -21.49 -15.99
N SER A 149 -6.18 -21.25 -15.58
CA SER A 149 -7.08 -22.19 -14.89
C SER A 149 -8.13 -22.71 -15.85
#